data_AF-A0A812Z1U1-F1
#
_entry.id   AF-A0A812Z1U1-F1
#
_cell.length_a   1.000
_cell.length_b   1.000
_cell.length_c   1.000
_cell.angle_alpha   90.00
_cell.angle_beta   90.00
_cell.angle_gamma   90.00
#
_symmetry.space_group_name_H-M   'P 1'
#
loop_
_entity.id
_entity.type
_entity.pdbx_description
1 polymer ?
#
loop_
_entity_poly.entity_id
_entity_poly.type
_entity_poly.pdbx_seq_one_letter_code
_entity_poly.pdbx_strand_id
1 'polypeptide(L)'
;MAIDFSLYISKRNAPYIIWTVIAIVCALFFLVSNRAPKKSSGEPSSKPRQERQRKRVSVSLDGLLLALQDNGTAVANFLELCQSCEVFPIALADSDAKEQEVSESLEAFGAFATGLRRHRLMFSSTCEGRASMVRQLQPDLHLEAAPEVAEALLGKVPEVRLVDALPKAQAGVLCLGQRGAVPFRVGANE
;
A
#
# COMPACT_ATOMS: atom_id res chain seq x y z
N MET A 1 -51.88 19.29 32.51
CA MET A 1 -52.20 18.91 31.12
C MET A 1 -51.68 17.49 30.94
N ALA A 2 -52.52 16.51 31.31
CA ALA A 2 -52.17 15.10 31.28
C ALA A 2 -52.10 14.66 29.82
N ILE A 3 -50.93 14.18 29.38
CA ILE A 3 -50.80 13.55 28.07
C ILE A 3 -51.15 12.08 28.29
N ASP A 4 -52.42 11.75 28.04
CA ASP A 4 -52.89 10.37 27.96
C ASP A 4 -52.21 9.67 26.78
N PHE A 5 -51.17 8.89 27.06
CA PHE A 5 -50.52 7.96 26.12
C PHE A 5 -51.34 6.67 25.91
N SER A 6 -52.59 6.66 26.35
CA SER A 6 -53.49 5.52 26.27
C SER A 6 -54.49 5.75 25.14
N LEU A 7 -54.11 5.41 23.90
CA LEU A 7 -54.97 5.02 22.75
C LEU A 7 -54.24 5.13 21.40
N TYR A 8 -53.13 4.40 21.20
CA TYR A 8 -52.65 4.12 19.83
C TYR A 8 -51.87 2.82 19.72
N ILE A 9 -52.40 1.71 20.26
CA ILE A 9 -51.92 0.37 19.94
C ILE A 9 -52.98 -0.31 19.08
N SER A 10 -52.89 -0.11 17.77
CA SER A 10 -53.57 -0.97 16.81
C SER A 10 -52.84 -2.31 16.76
N LYS A 11 -53.54 -3.41 17.04
CA LYS A 11 -53.00 -4.78 17.16
C LYS A 11 -52.28 -5.28 15.88
N ARG A 12 -52.40 -4.57 14.76
CA ARG A 12 -51.71 -4.87 13.49
C ARG A 12 -50.40 -4.10 13.28
N ASN A 13 -50.19 -2.99 13.99
CA ASN A 13 -49.00 -2.15 13.87
C ASN A 13 -47.99 -2.36 15.01
N ALA A 14 -48.37 -3.17 16.01
CA ALA A 14 -47.53 -3.56 17.13
C ALA A 14 -46.10 -4.00 16.75
N PRO A 15 -45.86 -4.85 15.73
CA PRO A 15 -44.50 -5.25 15.40
C PRO A 15 -43.64 -4.06 14.91
N TYR A 16 -44.21 -3.15 14.14
CA TYR A 16 -43.49 -1.97 13.64
C TYR A 16 -43.17 -0.98 14.75
N ILE A 17 -44.09 -0.78 15.69
CA ILE A 17 -43.87 0.10 16.85
C ILE A 17 -42.76 -0.47 17.75
N ILE A 18 -42.73 -1.79 17.96
CA ILE A 18 -41.66 -2.44 18.74
C ILE A 18 -40.30 -2.22 18.06
N TRP A 19 -40.23 -2.44 16.74
CA TRP A 19 -38.99 -2.25 15.98
C TRP A 19 -38.51 -0.80 15.92
N THR A 20 -39.42 0.18 15.79
CA THR A 20 -39.03 1.60 15.80
C THR A 20 -38.51 2.05 17.16
N VAL A 21 -39.12 1.59 18.25
CA VAL A 21 -38.64 1.87 19.61
C VAL A 21 -37.25 1.26 19.82
N ILE A 22 -37.02 0.01 19.40
CA ILE A 22 -35.70 -0.63 19.48
C ILE A 22 -34.66 0.13 18.66
N ALA A 23 -34.98 0.52 17.43
CA ALA A 23 -34.07 1.28 16.57
C ALA A 23 -33.69 2.64 17.18
N ILE A 24 -34.66 3.34 17.77
CA ILE A 24 -34.43 4.62 18.45
C ILE A 24 -33.55 4.43 19.68
N VAL A 25 -33.81 3.41 20.51
CA VAL A 25 -32.98 3.11 21.69
C VAL A 25 -31.55 2.75 21.29
N CYS A 26 -31.36 1.94 20.24
CA CYS A 26 -30.03 1.62 19.72
C CYS A 26 -29.31 2.86 19.17
N ALA A 27 -30.00 3.70 18.41
CA ALA A 27 -29.43 4.95 17.90
C ALA A 27 -29.01 5.88 19.04
N LEU A 28 -29.86 6.04 20.07
CA LEU A 28 -29.53 6.83 21.25
C LEU A 28 -28.36 6.22 22.04
N PHE A 29 -28.33 4.90 22.21
CA PHE A 29 -27.24 4.21 22.89
C PHE A 29 -25.90 4.41 22.15
N PHE A 30 -25.88 4.31 20.82
CA PHE A 30 -24.69 4.60 20.02
C PHE A 30 -24.29 6.07 20.04
N LEU A 31 -25.25 7.00 20.03
CA LEU A 31 -24.98 8.43 20.13
C LEU A 31 -24.43 8.84 21.50
N VAL A 32 -24.83 8.15 22.57
CA VAL A 32 -24.30 8.37 23.92
C VAL A 32 -22.95 7.66 24.11
N SER A 33 -22.81 6.43 23.61
CA SER A 33 -21.58 5.64 23.74
C SER A 33 -20.41 6.16 22.89
N ASN A 34 -20.70 6.81 21.75
CA ASN A 34 -19.67 7.43 20.91
C ASN A 34 -19.28 8.85 21.35
N ARG A 35 -19.89 9.39 22.43
CA ARG A 35 -19.40 10.63 23.04
C ARG A 35 -18.29 10.31 24.04
N ALA A 36 -17.10 10.06 23.51
CA ALA A 36 -15.88 10.03 24.31
C ALA A 36 -15.69 11.37 25.07
N PRO A 37 -15.24 11.33 26.34
CA PRO A 37 -15.19 12.51 27.19
C PRO A 37 -14.14 13.52 26.66
N LYS A 38 -14.61 14.73 26.31
CA LYS A 38 -13.72 15.89 26.08
C LYS A 38 -13.24 16.41 27.44
N LYS A 39 -11.98 16.15 27.76
CA LYS A 39 -11.29 16.74 28.92
C LYS A 39 -10.87 18.18 28.55
N SER A 40 -11.42 19.17 29.25
CA SER A 40 -11.16 20.60 29.04
C SER A 40 -10.19 21.15 30.08
N SER A 41 -9.03 21.66 29.66
CA SER A 41 -8.35 22.81 30.26
C SER A 41 -7.12 23.24 29.46
N GLY A 42 -7.20 24.43 28.83
CA GLY A 42 -6.09 25.40 28.68
C GLY A 42 -5.03 25.21 27.58
N GLU A 43 -4.91 26.23 26.72
CA GLU A 43 -3.73 26.62 25.86
C GLU A 43 -3.58 26.06 24.43
N PRO A 44 -2.93 26.82 23.51
CA PRO A 44 -3.58 27.25 22.26
C PRO A 44 -3.37 26.31 21.07
N SER A 45 -4.47 26.14 20.33
CA SER A 45 -4.51 25.94 18.87
C SER A 45 -3.50 24.94 18.27
N SER A 46 -3.68 23.66 18.55
CA SER A 46 -3.31 22.64 17.57
C SER A 46 -4.57 22.27 16.77
N LYS A 47 -4.61 22.66 15.50
CA LYS A 47 -5.56 22.15 14.50
C LYS A 47 -5.75 20.63 14.68
N PRO A 48 -6.94 20.05 14.39
CA PRO A 48 -7.05 18.60 14.38
C PRO A 48 -5.92 18.10 13.49
N ARG A 49 -5.04 17.26 14.04
CA ARG A 49 -3.99 16.58 13.31
C ARG A 49 -4.72 15.73 12.30
N GLN A 50 -5.02 16.31 11.13
CA GLN A 50 -5.22 15.57 9.91
C GLN A 50 -4.00 14.69 9.86
N GLU A 51 -4.19 13.43 10.22
CA GLU A 51 -3.30 12.37 9.86
C GLU A 51 -3.28 12.41 8.34
N ARG A 52 -2.40 13.25 7.78
CA ARG A 52 -2.12 13.31 6.35
C ARG A 52 -1.84 11.85 6.01
N GLN A 53 -2.77 11.21 5.29
CA GLN A 53 -2.58 9.85 4.84
C GLN A 53 -1.21 9.82 4.16
N ARG A 54 -0.29 9.04 4.73
CA ARG A 54 1.05 8.91 4.19
C ARG A 54 0.90 8.31 2.80
N LYS A 55 1.60 8.89 1.81
CA LYS A 55 1.58 8.36 0.45
C LYS A 55 2.07 6.92 0.45
N ARG A 56 1.36 6.05 -0.28
CA ARG A 56 1.72 4.65 -0.45
C ARG A 56 2.65 4.53 -1.65
N VAL A 57 3.86 4.04 -1.42
CA VAL A 57 4.89 3.92 -2.46
C VAL A 57 5.32 2.47 -2.53
N SER A 58 5.28 1.86 -3.71
CA SER A 58 5.90 0.55 -3.91
C SER A 58 7.19 0.68 -4.69
N VAL A 59 8.18 -0.14 -4.37
CA VAL A 59 9.53 -0.06 -4.96
C VAL A 59 9.98 -1.46 -5.33
N SER A 60 10.35 -1.70 -6.59
CA SER A 60 11.06 -2.92 -6.97
C SER A 60 12.50 -2.81 -6.49
N LEU A 61 12.95 -3.76 -5.67
CA LEU A 61 14.33 -3.83 -5.18
C LEU A 61 15.27 -4.48 -6.21
N ASP A 62 14.72 -5.07 -7.26
CA ASP A 62 15.49 -5.75 -8.30
C ASP A 62 16.34 -4.73 -9.06
N GLY A 63 17.68 -4.88 -9.01
CA GLY A 63 18.62 -3.90 -9.55
C GLY A 63 18.84 -2.66 -8.67
N LEU A 64 17.82 -2.21 -7.93
CA LEU A 64 17.98 -1.13 -6.94
C LEU A 64 18.79 -1.57 -5.71
N LEU A 65 18.69 -2.82 -5.27
CA LEU A 65 19.43 -3.30 -4.09
C LEU A 65 20.95 -3.26 -4.31
N LEU A 66 21.42 -3.56 -5.52
CA LEU A 66 22.82 -3.36 -5.90
C LEU A 66 23.20 -1.88 -5.91
N ALA A 67 22.35 -1.02 -6.48
CA ALA A 67 22.56 0.42 -6.46
C ALA A 67 22.58 0.99 -5.02
N LEU A 68 21.80 0.42 -4.11
CA LEU A 68 21.80 0.78 -2.69
C LEU A 68 23.11 0.36 -2.02
N GLN A 69 23.63 -0.84 -2.28
CA GLN A 69 24.92 -1.28 -1.70
C GLN A 69 26.08 -0.36 -2.12
N ASP A 70 26.12 0.05 -3.39
CA ASP A 70 27.25 0.81 -3.94
C ASP A 70 27.11 2.34 -3.80
N ASN A 71 25.89 2.85 -3.58
CA ASN A 71 25.62 4.29 -3.59
C ASN A 71 24.91 4.76 -2.31
N GLY A 72 25.70 5.29 -1.37
CA GLY A 72 25.19 5.80 -0.09
C GLY A 72 24.09 6.87 -0.22
N THR A 73 24.04 7.62 -1.33
CA THR A 73 22.94 8.59 -1.57
C THR A 73 21.62 7.90 -1.88
N ALA A 74 21.65 6.78 -2.60
CA ALA A 74 20.45 5.99 -2.88
C ALA A 74 19.89 5.39 -1.59
N VAL A 75 20.77 4.90 -0.69
CA VAL A 75 20.37 4.42 0.65
C VAL A 75 19.71 5.52 1.44
N ALA A 76 20.33 6.70 1.51
CA ALA A 76 19.75 7.84 2.23
C ALA A 76 18.35 8.21 1.70
N ASN A 77 18.17 8.27 0.38
CA ASN A 77 16.87 8.57 -0.23
C ASN A 77 15.83 7.47 0.06
N PHE A 78 16.22 6.20 0.02
CA PHE A 78 15.32 5.10 0.36
C PHE A 78 14.91 5.12 1.83
N LEU A 79 15.85 5.44 2.73
CA LEU A 79 15.58 5.61 4.15
C LEU A 79 14.66 6.80 4.42
N GLU A 80 14.86 7.93 3.73
CA GLU A 80 13.96 9.09 3.80
C GLU A 80 12.54 8.71 3.37
N LEU A 81 12.39 7.96 2.27
CA LEU A 81 11.08 7.42 1.84
C LEU A 81 10.43 6.56 2.93
N CYS A 82 11.21 5.71 3.61
CA CYS A 82 10.71 4.88 4.71
C CYS A 82 10.22 5.71 5.91
N GLN A 83 10.79 6.88 6.16
CA GLN A 83 10.35 7.79 7.23
C GLN A 83 9.05 8.51 6.88
N SER A 84 8.93 8.99 5.63
CA SER A 84 7.85 9.89 5.20
C SER A 84 6.63 9.18 4.61
N CYS A 85 6.81 8.00 4.03
CA CYS A 85 5.80 7.30 3.23
C CYS A 85 5.43 5.92 3.81
N GLU A 86 4.37 5.32 3.27
CA GLU A 86 4.09 3.90 3.46
C GLU A 86 4.75 3.11 2.33
N VAL A 87 5.96 2.61 2.59
CA VAL A 87 6.76 1.90 1.59
C VAL A 87 6.41 0.40 1.55
N PHE A 88 6.26 -0.13 0.34
CA PHE A 88 6.05 -1.54 0.01
C PHE A 88 7.17 -2.02 -0.94
N PRO A 89 8.31 -2.46 -0.40
CA PRO A 89 9.38 -3.01 -1.22
C PRO A 89 8.98 -4.39 -1.76
N ILE A 90 9.29 -4.65 -3.02
CA ILE A 90 9.04 -5.92 -3.69
C ILE A 90 10.34 -6.40 -4.33
N ALA A 91 10.76 -7.63 -4.02
CA ALA A 91 11.94 -8.25 -4.60
C ALA A 91 11.60 -9.55 -5.33
N LEU A 92 12.38 -9.90 -6.34
CA LEU A 92 12.35 -11.24 -6.91
C LEU A 92 13.14 -12.21 -6.03
N ALA A 93 12.47 -13.28 -5.62
CA ALA A 93 13.08 -14.38 -4.90
C ALA A 93 12.42 -15.69 -5.36
N ASP A 94 13.24 -16.64 -5.79
CA ASP A 94 12.84 -17.98 -6.17
C ASP A 94 13.06 -19.01 -5.04
N SER A 95 13.64 -18.54 -3.92
CA SER A 95 14.05 -19.37 -2.79
C SER A 95 14.06 -18.56 -1.49
N ASP A 96 13.77 -19.23 -0.37
CA ASP A 96 13.81 -18.65 0.97
C ASP A 96 15.19 -18.06 1.32
N ALA A 97 16.26 -18.65 0.78
CA ALA A 97 17.62 -18.12 0.95
C ALA A 97 17.76 -16.71 0.35
N LYS A 98 17.14 -16.46 -0.80
CA LYS A 98 17.16 -15.15 -1.45
C LYS A 98 16.27 -14.15 -0.71
N GLU A 99 15.11 -14.58 -0.21
CA GLU A 99 14.26 -13.75 0.64
C GLU A 99 15.00 -13.29 1.90
N GLN A 100 15.73 -14.22 2.54
CA GLN A 100 16.54 -13.94 3.72
C GLN A 100 17.68 -12.96 3.40
N GLU A 101 18.41 -13.16 2.30
CA GLU A 101 19.49 -12.25 1.86
C GLU A 101 18.99 -10.81 1.66
N VAL A 102 17.83 -10.64 1.02
CA VAL A 102 17.22 -9.32 0.79
C VAL A 102 16.78 -8.70 2.11
N SER A 103 16.16 -9.50 3.00
CA SER A 103 15.74 -9.06 4.33
C SER A 103 16.94 -8.59 5.18
N GLU A 104 18.03 -9.36 5.20
CA GLU A 104 19.27 -9.02 5.90
C GLU A 104 19.93 -7.77 5.34
N SER A 105 19.92 -7.60 4.01
CA SER A 105 20.44 -6.39 3.36
C SER A 105 19.67 -5.14 3.80
N LEU A 106 18.33 -5.21 3.84
CA LEU A 106 17.49 -4.11 4.32
C LEU A 106 17.70 -3.82 5.82
N GLU A 107 17.96 -4.84 6.63
CA GLU A 107 18.33 -4.69 8.04
C GLU A 107 19.68 -3.98 8.17
N ALA A 108 20.68 -4.37 7.37
CA ALA A 108 22.01 -3.76 7.36
C ALA A 108 21.98 -2.28 6.95
N PHE A 109 21.09 -1.89 6.05
CA PHE A 109 20.85 -0.48 5.71
C PHE A 109 20.08 0.30 6.79
N GLY A 110 19.53 -0.37 7.81
CA GLY A 110 18.72 0.26 8.85
C GLY A 110 17.31 0.62 8.38
N ALA A 111 16.79 0.01 7.30
CA ALA A 111 15.48 0.34 6.76
C ALA A 111 14.36 0.07 7.77
N PHE A 112 14.41 -1.06 8.47
CA PHE A 112 13.41 -1.43 9.48
C PHE A 112 13.48 -0.54 10.73
N ALA A 113 14.67 -0.11 11.14
CA ALA A 113 14.84 0.84 12.23
C ALA A 113 14.31 2.25 11.87
N THR A 114 14.36 2.58 10.59
CA THR A 114 14.00 3.91 10.06
C THR A 114 12.49 4.07 9.79
N GLY A 115 11.74 2.96 9.72
CA GLY A 115 10.28 3.01 9.63
C GLY A 115 9.66 2.00 8.66
N LEU A 116 10.47 1.25 7.90
CA LEU A 116 9.96 0.15 7.09
C LEU A 116 9.38 -0.94 8.00
N ARG A 117 8.16 -1.40 7.70
CA ARG A 117 7.53 -2.50 8.45
C ARG A 117 7.84 -3.82 7.76
N ARG A 118 8.31 -4.82 8.51
CA ARG A 118 8.67 -6.15 7.98
C ARG A 118 7.54 -6.79 7.17
N HIS A 119 6.29 -6.68 7.61
CA HIS A 119 5.13 -7.23 6.89
C HIS A 119 4.79 -6.51 5.56
N ARG A 120 5.50 -5.44 5.20
CA ARG A 120 5.32 -4.73 3.92
C ARG A 120 6.38 -5.12 2.88
N LEU A 121 7.42 -5.85 3.28
CA LEU A 121 8.35 -6.46 2.36
C LEU A 121 7.67 -7.65 1.70
N MET A 122 7.63 -7.63 0.37
CA MET A 122 6.97 -8.66 -0.43
C MET A 122 7.97 -9.32 -1.36
N PHE A 123 7.75 -10.60 -1.64
CA PHE A 123 8.57 -11.39 -2.53
C PHE A 123 7.71 -11.99 -3.62
N SER A 124 8.27 -12.08 -4.82
CA SER A 124 7.65 -12.79 -5.94
C SER A 124 8.70 -13.58 -6.69
N SER A 125 8.37 -14.75 -7.21
CA SER A 125 9.29 -15.50 -8.07
C SER A 125 9.24 -15.04 -9.53
N THR A 126 8.26 -14.20 -9.92
CA THR A 126 8.07 -13.78 -11.32
C THR A 126 7.73 -12.30 -11.45
N CYS A 127 8.08 -11.73 -12.60
CA CYS A 127 7.80 -10.33 -12.93
C CYS A 127 6.28 -10.09 -13.09
N GLU A 128 5.53 -11.10 -13.56
CA GLU A 128 4.06 -11.06 -13.60
C GLU A 128 3.44 -11.07 -12.19
N GLY A 129 3.98 -11.90 -11.28
CA GLY A 129 3.57 -11.95 -9.89
C GLY A 129 3.78 -10.59 -9.20
N ARG A 130 4.94 -9.96 -9.40
CA ARG A 130 5.23 -8.59 -8.96
C ARG A 130 4.21 -7.59 -9.52
N ALA A 131 3.94 -7.61 -10.83
CA ALA A 131 2.94 -6.73 -11.44
C ALA A 131 1.52 -6.96 -10.87
N SER A 132 1.16 -8.21 -10.52
CA SER A 132 -0.10 -8.52 -9.85
C SER A 132 -0.16 -7.93 -8.44
N MET A 133 0.91 -8.07 -7.65
CA MET A 133 1.02 -7.50 -6.31
C MET A 133 0.88 -5.97 -6.34
N VAL A 134 1.59 -5.29 -7.24
CA VAL A 134 1.52 -3.82 -7.36
C VAL A 134 0.10 -3.36 -7.70
N ARG A 135 -0.60 -4.07 -8.60
CA ARG A 135 -2.00 -3.77 -8.94
C ARG A 135 -2.93 -3.95 -7.74
N GLN A 136 -2.73 -4.98 -6.93
CA GLN A 136 -3.55 -5.20 -5.74
C GLN A 136 -3.25 -4.18 -4.65
N LEU A 137 -1.98 -3.76 -4.53
CA LEU A 137 -1.58 -2.73 -3.57
C LEU A 137 -2.24 -1.39 -3.89
N GLN A 138 -2.42 -1.02 -5.16
CA GLN A 138 -2.88 0.33 -5.57
C GLN A 138 -2.06 1.44 -4.88
N PRO A 139 -0.73 1.50 -5.07
CA PRO A 139 0.10 2.57 -4.53
C PRO A 139 -0.15 3.88 -5.27
N ASP A 140 0.20 5.01 -4.64
CA ASP A 140 0.19 6.32 -5.30
C ASP A 140 1.33 6.45 -6.33
N LEU A 141 2.46 5.79 -6.05
CA LEU A 141 3.66 5.78 -6.89
C LEU A 141 4.30 4.38 -6.85
N HIS A 142 4.67 3.87 -8.01
CA HIS A 142 5.51 2.68 -8.14
C HIS A 142 6.85 3.02 -8.81
N LEU A 143 7.96 2.63 -8.18
CA LEU A 143 9.31 2.67 -8.75
C LEU A 143 9.67 1.27 -9.27
N GLU A 144 10.01 1.16 -10.55
CA GLU A 144 10.30 -0.11 -11.22
C GLU A 144 11.62 -0.03 -11.98
N ALA A 145 12.37 -1.13 -12.03
CA ALA A 145 13.62 -1.22 -12.80
C ALA A 145 13.44 -1.99 -14.12
N ALA A 146 12.43 -2.87 -14.18
CA ALA A 146 12.12 -3.68 -15.35
C ALA A 146 11.09 -2.99 -16.28
N PRO A 147 11.45 -2.60 -17.51
CA PRO A 147 10.55 -1.87 -18.41
C PRO A 147 9.29 -2.67 -18.74
N GLU A 148 9.39 -3.99 -18.92
CA GLU A 148 8.24 -4.85 -19.19
C GLU A 148 7.19 -4.85 -18.08
N VAL A 149 7.61 -4.69 -16.81
CA VAL A 149 6.69 -4.60 -15.67
C VAL A 149 6.07 -3.20 -15.61
N ALA A 150 6.87 -2.16 -15.86
CA ALA A 150 6.37 -0.79 -15.90
C ALA A 150 5.30 -0.62 -17.00
N GLU A 151 5.53 -1.16 -18.19
CA GLU A 151 4.55 -1.22 -19.28
C GLU A 151 3.28 -1.97 -18.87
N ALA A 152 3.42 -3.12 -18.21
CA ALA A 152 2.28 -3.91 -17.74
C ALA A 152 1.43 -3.19 -16.68
N LEU A 153 1.99 -2.19 -15.99
CA LEU A 153 1.32 -1.38 -14.96
C LEU A 153 0.79 -0.05 -15.48
N LEU A 154 1.12 0.33 -16.71
CA LEU A 154 0.67 1.57 -17.32
C LEU A 154 -0.87 1.66 -17.34
N GLY A 155 -1.41 2.76 -16.82
CA GLY A 155 -2.86 2.98 -16.71
C GLY A 155 -3.56 2.17 -15.61
N LYS A 156 -2.85 1.31 -14.86
CA LYS A 156 -3.40 0.51 -13.75
C LYS A 156 -3.00 1.04 -12.37
N VAL A 157 -1.96 1.88 -12.34
CA VAL A 157 -1.43 2.56 -11.16
C VAL A 157 -1.31 4.06 -11.53
N PRO A 158 -1.59 4.99 -10.60
CA PRO A 158 -1.58 6.43 -10.89
C PRO A 158 -0.25 6.93 -11.46
N GLU A 159 0.88 6.51 -10.90
CA GLU A 159 2.21 6.90 -11.35
C GLU A 159 3.15 5.70 -11.28
N VAL A 160 3.82 5.42 -12.40
CA VAL A 160 4.87 4.41 -12.52
C VAL A 160 6.12 5.10 -13.06
N ARG A 161 7.23 4.99 -12.35
CA ARG A 161 8.52 5.56 -12.74
C ARG A 161 9.50 4.43 -12.98
N LEU A 162 10.04 4.38 -14.19
CA LEU A 162 11.20 3.56 -14.48
C LEU A 162 12.42 4.22 -13.85
N VAL A 163 13.18 3.45 -13.09
CA VAL A 163 14.46 3.87 -12.51
C VAL A 163 15.55 3.12 -13.25
N ASP A 164 16.43 3.85 -13.91
CA ASP A 164 17.55 3.26 -14.63
C ASP A 164 18.51 2.62 -13.62
N ALA A 165 18.59 1.29 -13.64
CA ALA A 165 19.72 0.59 -13.03
C ALA A 165 20.98 0.86 -13.87
N LEU A 166 22.11 1.09 -13.21
CA LEU A 166 23.44 1.20 -13.82
C LEU A 166 23.71 0.04 -14.83
N PRO A 167 24.58 0.24 -15.84
CA PRO A 167 24.50 -0.46 -17.12
C PRO A 167 24.59 -1.98 -17.01
N LYS A 168 23.68 -2.61 -17.77
CA LYS A 168 23.58 -4.03 -18.16
C LYS A 168 24.90 -4.80 -18.13
N ALA A 169 25.05 -5.67 -17.14
CA ALA A 169 25.73 -6.96 -17.34
C ALA A 169 24.83 -8.17 -17.01
N GLN A 170 23.75 -8.02 -16.22
CA GLN A 170 22.97 -9.18 -15.76
C GLN A 170 21.44 -8.98 -15.67
N ALA A 171 20.91 -7.78 -15.97
CA ALA A 171 19.47 -7.50 -15.87
C ALA A 171 18.61 -8.17 -16.98
N GLY A 172 19.24 -8.60 -18.09
CA GLY A 172 18.54 -9.25 -19.20
C GLY A 172 18.13 -10.70 -18.96
N VAL A 173 18.46 -11.29 -17.79
CA VAL A 173 18.25 -12.73 -17.54
C VAL A 173 17.04 -13.00 -16.65
N LEU A 174 16.61 -12.05 -15.80
CA LEU A 174 15.60 -12.31 -14.77
C LEU A 174 14.14 -12.29 -15.25
N CYS A 175 13.81 -11.54 -16.30
CA CYS A 175 12.42 -11.48 -16.82
C CYS A 175 12.24 -12.03 -18.25
N LEU A 176 13.31 -12.34 -18.99
CA LEU A 176 13.24 -12.86 -20.37
C LEU A 176 12.94 -14.37 -20.46
N GLY A 177 12.90 -15.08 -19.33
CA GLY A 177 12.77 -16.54 -19.28
C GLY A 177 11.35 -17.12 -19.46
N GLN A 178 10.29 -16.33 -19.66
CA GLN A 178 8.91 -16.85 -19.62
C GLN A 178 7.99 -16.51 -20.81
N ARG A 179 8.54 -16.11 -21.97
CA ARG A 179 7.73 -16.10 -23.20
C ARG A 179 8.25 -17.15 -24.19
N GLY A 180 7.43 -18.17 -24.41
CA GLY A 180 7.51 -18.97 -25.63
C GLY A 180 7.62 -18.05 -26.84
N ALA A 181 8.59 -18.36 -27.70
CA ALA A 181 8.96 -17.56 -28.85
C ALA A 181 7.76 -17.28 -29.76
N VAL A 182 7.47 -16.00 -29.98
CA VAL A 182 6.80 -15.53 -31.19
C VAL A 182 7.69 -14.41 -31.77
N PRO A 183 8.28 -14.58 -32.97
CA PRO A 183 9.15 -13.57 -33.52
C PRO A 183 8.31 -12.36 -33.95
N PHE A 184 8.54 -11.22 -33.31
CA PHE A 184 8.00 -9.93 -33.74
C PHE A 184 8.78 -9.48 -34.98
N ARG A 185 8.12 -9.58 -36.14
CA ARG A 185 8.64 -9.16 -37.44
C ARG A 185 8.46 -7.64 -37.54
N VAL A 186 9.53 -6.89 -37.35
CA VAL A 186 9.56 -5.46 -37.68
C VAL A 186 9.55 -5.32 -39.20
N GLY A 187 8.45 -4.80 -39.74
CA GLY A 187 8.36 -4.37 -41.13
C GLY A 187 9.24 -3.14 -41.33
N ALA A 188 10.28 -3.31 -42.15
CA ALA A 188 10.97 -2.19 -42.77
C ALA A 188 10.09 -1.68 -43.92
N ASN A 189 9.56 -0.47 -43.78
CA ASN A 189 9.14 0.34 -44.91
C ASN A 189 10.33 1.21 -45.30
N GLU A 190 10.99 0.87 -46.41
CA GLU A 190 11.46 1.81 -47.45
C GLU A 190 11.44 1.08 -48.80
#